data_AF-A0A5N9FQJ9-F1
#
_entry.id   AF-A0A5N9FQJ9-F1
#
_cell.length_a   1.000
_cell.length_b   1.000
_cell.length_c   1.000
_cell.angle_alpha   90.00
_cell.angle_beta   90.00
_cell.angle_gamma   90.00
#
_symmetry.space_group_name_H-M   'P 1'
#
loop_
_entity.id
_entity.type
_entity.pdbx_description
1 polymer ?
#
loop_
_entity_poly.entity_id
_entity_poly.type
_entity_poly.pdbx_seq_one_letter_code
_entity_poly.pdbx_strand_id
1 'polypeptide(L)'
;MALAAEQYAALGSWHGTFMATLSISVDRLLGLTAGTKGKPAQAIIHFEAELVFSRASSFKPGLASTCYDYAETLIEGNGASDNAQARLLLEESLSISTELGMHPLMQSVRPLQERVSDRPV
;
A
#
# COMPACT_ATOMS: atom_id res chain seq x y z
N MET A 1 20.53 -9.00 12.21
CA MET A 1 20.62 -8.43 13.58
C MET A 1 20.93 -6.93 13.54
N ALA A 2 21.95 -6.46 12.79
CA ALA A 2 22.32 -5.03 12.73
C ALA A 2 21.20 -4.10 12.20
N LEU A 3 20.55 -4.46 11.09
CA LEU A 3 19.50 -3.64 10.48
C LEU A 3 18.28 -3.44 11.40
N ALA A 4 17.92 -4.46 12.18
CA ALA A 4 16.80 -4.39 13.12
C ALA A 4 17.09 -3.45 14.30
N ALA A 5 18.35 -3.39 14.76
CA ALA A 5 18.76 -2.48 15.83
C ALA A 5 18.79 -1.01 15.36
N GLU A 6 19.24 -0.78 14.12
CA GLU A 6 19.28 0.54 13.49
C GLU A 6 17.87 1.08 13.25
N GLN A 7 16.96 0.24 12.76
CA GLN A 7 15.55 0.58 12.59
C GLN A 7 14.86 0.86 13.93
N TYR A 8 15.14 0.08 14.98
CA TYR A 8 14.60 0.30 16.32
C TYR A 8 15.03 1.65 16.90
N ALA A 9 16.31 2.01 16.75
CA ALA A 9 16.83 3.30 17.20
C ALA A 9 16.20 4.47 16.43
N ALA A 10 16.05 4.33 15.10
CA ALA A 10 15.40 5.33 14.26
C ALA A 10 13.92 5.53 14.61
N LEU A 11 13.21 4.47 15.02
CA LEU A 11 11.82 4.57 15.48
C LEU A 11 11.69 5.18 16.88
N GLY A 12 12.73 5.08 17.71
CA GLY A 12 12.78 5.69 19.03
C GLY A 12 12.61 7.22 19.02
N SER A 13 13.09 7.90 17.97
CA SER A 13 12.92 9.36 17.83
C SER A 13 11.47 9.79 17.55
N TRP A 14 10.60 8.84 17.21
CA TRP A 14 9.17 9.07 16.92
C TRP A 14 8.28 8.59 18.06
N HIS A 15 8.85 8.16 19.19
CA HIS A 15 8.09 7.70 20.35
C HIS A 15 7.08 8.77 20.81
N GLY A 16 5.80 8.37 20.91
CA GLY A 16 4.70 9.29 21.26
C GLY A 16 4.14 10.12 20.10
N THR A 17 4.68 10.01 18.88
CA THR A 17 4.14 10.67 17.69
C THR A 17 3.05 9.81 17.05
N PHE A 18 1.84 10.35 16.92
CA PHE A 18 0.77 9.70 16.14
C PHE A 18 1.07 9.87 14.65
N MET A 19 1.62 8.83 14.02
CA MET A 19 1.88 8.83 12.59
C MET A 19 0.62 8.40 11.84
N ALA A 20 -0.28 9.34 11.57
CA ALA A 20 -1.53 9.09 10.84
C ALA A 20 -1.31 8.42 9.47
N THR A 21 -0.15 8.65 8.83
CA THR A 21 0.28 8.01 7.58
C THR A 21 0.87 6.61 7.77
N LEU A 22 1.33 6.26 8.97
CA LEU A 22 1.86 4.93 9.34
C LEU A 22 0.95 4.17 10.31
N SER A 23 -0.35 4.50 10.39
CA SER A 23 -1.35 3.59 10.97
C SER A 23 -1.43 2.33 10.10
N ILE A 24 -0.40 1.51 10.19
CA ILE A 24 -0.18 0.26 9.49
C ILE A 24 -0.88 -0.80 10.33
N SER A 25 -1.84 -1.47 9.74
CA SER A 25 -2.33 -2.73 10.31
C SER A 25 -1.25 -3.80 10.21
N VAL A 26 -1.36 -4.84 11.05
CA VAL A 26 -0.47 -6.00 10.97
C VAL A 26 -0.53 -6.65 9.59
N ASP A 27 -1.70 -6.67 8.97
CA ASP A 27 -1.88 -7.23 7.62
C ASP A 27 -1.17 -6.38 6.55
N ARG A 28 -1.25 -5.06 6.59
CA ARG A 28 -0.49 -4.20 5.69
C ARG A 28 1.03 -4.41 5.84
N LEU A 29 1.51 -4.57 7.08
CA LEU A 29 2.93 -4.86 7.35
C LEU A 29 3.35 -6.23 6.80
N LEU A 30 2.50 -7.24 6.95
CA LEU A 30 2.73 -8.58 6.40
C LEU A 30 2.72 -8.56 4.87
N GLY A 31 1.86 -7.76 4.25
CA GLY A 31 1.85 -7.51 2.80
C GLY A 31 3.19 -6.98 2.28
N LEU A 32 3.64 -5.85 2.84
CA LEU A 32 4.91 -5.21 2.46
C LEU A 32 6.13 -6.12 2.69
N THR A 33 6.16 -6.83 3.81
CA THR A 33 7.29 -7.74 4.13
C THR A 33 7.27 -9.01 3.30
N ALA A 34 6.10 -9.51 2.88
CA ALA A 34 5.99 -10.61 1.94
C ALA A 34 6.44 -10.22 0.52
N GLY A 35 6.05 -9.03 0.05
CA GLY A 35 6.53 -8.44 -1.22
C GLY A 35 8.05 -8.32 -1.25
N THR A 36 8.64 -7.71 -0.21
CA THR A 36 10.10 -7.60 -0.04
C THR A 36 10.82 -8.96 -0.03
N LYS A 37 10.14 -10.03 0.43
CA LYS A 37 10.68 -11.40 0.46
C LYS A 37 10.45 -12.17 -0.84
N GLY A 38 9.93 -11.53 -1.89
CA GLY A 38 9.62 -12.18 -3.17
C GLY A 38 8.47 -13.18 -3.06
N LYS A 39 7.51 -12.94 -2.16
CA LYS A 39 6.32 -13.79 -1.94
C LYS A 39 5.02 -13.05 -2.32
N PRO A 40 4.84 -12.68 -3.60
CA PRO A 40 3.73 -11.84 -4.04
C PRO A 40 2.35 -12.44 -3.72
N ALA A 41 2.16 -13.76 -3.89
CA ALA A 41 0.90 -14.41 -3.56
C ALA A 41 0.50 -14.27 -2.08
N GLN A 42 1.48 -14.30 -1.15
CA GLN A 42 1.20 -14.11 0.27
C GLN A 42 0.93 -12.64 0.59
N ALA A 43 1.60 -11.72 -0.09
CA ALA A 43 1.35 -10.29 0.06
C ALA A 43 -0.10 -9.93 -0.32
N ILE A 44 -0.58 -10.49 -1.44
CA ILE A 44 -1.96 -10.34 -1.93
C ILE A 44 -2.99 -10.73 -0.86
N ILE A 45 -2.84 -11.92 -0.25
CA ILE A 45 -3.75 -12.41 0.80
C ILE A 45 -3.84 -11.41 1.96
N HIS A 46 -2.71 -10.86 2.38
CA HIS A 46 -2.68 -9.89 3.48
C HIS A 46 -3.30 -8.55 3.09
N PHE A 47 -3.08 -8.06 1.86
CA PHE A 47 -3.72 -6.84 1.39
C PHE A 47 -5.24 -6.98 1.24
N GLU A 48 -5.74 -8.13 0.80
CA GLU A 48 -7.18 -8.38 0.72
C GLU A 48 -7.85 -8.37 2.10
N ALA A 49 -7.21 -9.00 3.09
CA ALA A 49 -7.69 -8.96 4.48
C ALA A 49 -7.72 -7.52 5.03
N GLU A 50 -6.67 -6.73 4.75
CA GLU A 50 -6.61 -5.33 5.15
C GLU A 50 -7.67 -4.47 4.45
N LEU A 51 -7.98 -4.72 3.18
CA LEU A 51 -9.06 -4.00 2.48
C LEU A 51 -10.43 -4.26 3.10
N VAL A 52 -10.71 -5.49 3.51
CA VAL A 52 -11.97 -5.83 4.21
C VAL A 52 -12.05 -5.08 5.54
N PHE A 53 -10.97 -5.07 6.32
CA PHE A 53 -10.92 -4.36 7.60
C PHE A 53 -11.04 -2.84 7.42
N SER A 54 -10.24 -2.26 6.54
CA SER A 54 -10.14 -0.81 6.34
C SER A 54 -11.42 -0.22 5.74
N ARG A 55 -12.10 -0.93 4.83
CA ARG A 55 -13.43 -0.52 4.30
C ARG A 55 -14.54 -0.57 5.36
N ALA A 56 -14.44 -1.48 6.32
CA ALA A 56 -15.36 -1.51 7.46
C ALA A 56 -15.04 -0.44 8.51
N SER A 57 -13.82 0.09 8.49
CA SER A 57 -13.38 1.16 9.37
C SER A 57 -13.69 2.55 8.79
N SER A 58 -13.80 3.57 9.64
CA SER A 58 -13.81 4.97 9.19
C SER A 58 -12.40 5.51 8.88
N PHE A 59 -11.36 4.66 8.89
CA PHE A 59 -9.97 5.06 8.75
C PHE A 59 -9.53 5.12 7.28
N LYS A 60 -9.94 6.20 6.62
CA LYS A 60 -9.64 6.46 5.20
C LYS A 60 -8.14 6.54 4.82
N PRO A 61 -7.21 7.12 5.62
CA PRO A 61 -5.79 7.16 5.24
C PRO A 61 -5.15 5.78 5.08
N GLY A 62 -5.52 4.81 5.92
CA GLY A 62 -5.05 3.43 5.84
C GLY A 62 -5.53 2.74 4.58
N LEU A 63 -6.82 2.89 4.26
CA LEU A 63 -7.42 2.36 3.03
C LEU A 63 -6.69 2.86 1.78
N ALA A 64 -6.45 4.17 1.67
CA ALA A 64 -5.73 4.75 0.51
C ALA A 64 -4.32 4.14 0.34
N SER A 65 -3.60 3.99 1.45
CA SER A 65 -2.24 3.46 1.44
C SER A 65 -2.21 1.96 1.11
N THR A 66 -3.16 1.17 1.63
CA THR A 66 -3.29 -0.26 1.29
C THR A 66 -3.63 -0.46 -0.17
N CYS A 67 -4.55 0.34 -0.73
CA CYS A 67 -4.88 0.25 -2.16
C CYS A 67 -3.64 0.51 -3.04
N TYR A 68 -2.80 1.49 -2.67
CA TYR A 68 -1.54 1.76 -3.35
C TYR A 68 -0.56 0.57 -3.27
N ASP A 69 -0.26 0.08 -2.07
CA ASP A 69 0.71 -0.99 -1.85
C ASP A 69 0.28 -2.31 -2.55
N TYR A 70 -1.03 -2.59 -2.55
CA TYR A 70 -1.58 -3.75 -3.25
C TYR A 70 -1.47 -3.57 -4.78
N ALA A 71 -1.84 -2.41 -5.31
CA ALA A 71 -1.72 -2.15 -6.75
C ALA A 71 -0.27 -2.29 -7.24
N GLU A 72 0.70 -1.77 -6.49
CA GLU A 72 2.12 -1.92 -6.82
C GLU A 72 2.52 -3.41 -6.89
N THR A 73 2.12 -4.19 -5.89
CA THR A 73 2.38 -5.64 -5.84
C THR A 73 1.80 -6.38 -7.06
N LEU A 74 0.58 -6.03 -7.47
CA LEU A 74 -0.07 -6.61 -8.65
C LEU A 74 0.68 -6.26 -9.96
N ILE A 75 1.13 -5.01 -10.09
CA ILE A 75 1.88 -4.54 -11.26
C ILE A 75 3.22 -5.27 -11.39
N GLU A 76 3.89 -5.52 -10.27
CA GLU A 76 5.14 -6.28 -10.23
C GLU A 76 4.93 -7.77 -10.60
N GLY A 77 3.76 -8.34 -10.28
CA GLY A 77 3.37 -9.71 -10.65
C GLY A 77 3.17 -9.94 -12.15
N ASN A 78 2.97 -8.87 -12.94
CA ASN A 78 2.96 -8.86 -14.41
C ASN A 78 1.87 -9.72 -15.09
N GLY A 79 0.75 -10.01 -14.41
CA GLY A 79 -0.43 -10.69 -14.99
C GLY A 79 -1.46 -9.72 -15.59
N ALA A 80 -2.14 -10.11 -16.68
CA ALA A 80 -3.15 -9.26 -17.34
C ALA A 80 -4.37 -8.96 -16.44
N SER A 81 -4.87 -9.98 -15.73
CA SER A 81 -5.94 -9.84 -14.73
C SER A 81 -5.52 -8.89 -13.58
N ASP A 82 -4.24 -8.92 -13.22
CA ASP A 82 -3.67 -8.12 -12.14
C ASP A 82 -3.64 -6.63 -12.51
N ASN A 83 -3.46 -6.30 -13.79
CA ASN A 83 -3.46 -4.91 -14.28
C ASN A 83 -4.84 -4.24 -14.14
N ALA A 84 -5.93 -4.96 -14.44
CA ALA A 84 -7.28 -4.41 -14.33
C ALA A 84 -7.64 -4.08 -12.86
N GLN A 85 -7.28 -4.98 -11.94
CA GLN A 85 -7.47 -4.77 -10.52
C GLN A 85 -6.56 -3.67 -9.96
N ALA A 86 -5.29 -3.64 -10.37
CA ALA A 86 -4.35 -2.58 -9.99
C ALA A 86 -4.87 -1.19 -10.39
N ARG A 87 -5.49 -1.05 -11.57
CA ARG A 87 -6.10 0.20 -12.01
C ARG A 87 -7.19 0.68 -11.05
N LEU A 88 -8.13 -0.19 -10.70
CA LEU A 88 -9.22 0.13 -9.77
C LEU A 88 -8.70 0.54 -8.38
N LEU A 89 -7.67 -0.16 -7.89
CA LEU A 89 -7.04 0.16 -6.61
C LEU A 89 -6.31 1.52 -6.64
N LEU A 90 -5.62 1.85 -7.74
CA LEU A 90 -4.98 3.15 -7.89
C LEU A 90 -6.00 4.30 -7.98
N GLU A 91 -7.14 4.08 -8.63
CA GLU A 91 -8.25 5.04 -8.67
C GLU A 91 -8.84 5.30 -7.26
N GLU A 92 -9.07 4.23 -6.48
CA GLU A 92 -9.55 4.33 -5.10
C GLU A 92 -8.54 5.07 -4.20
N SER A 93 -7.24 4.72 -4.31
CA SER A 93 -6.15 5.40 -3.62
C SER A 93 -6.08 6.89 -3.97
N LEU A 94 -6.18 7.25 -5.25
CA LEU A 94 -6.13 8.65 -5.69
C LEU A 94 -7.34 9.44 -5.21
N SER A 95 -8.53 8.85 -5.27
CA SER A 95 -9.77 9.49 -4.80
C SER A 95 -9.69 9.87 -3.32
N ILE A 96 -9.32 8.90 -2.47
CA ILE A 96 -9.24 9.11 -1.03
C ILE A 96 -8.08 10.06 -0.67
N SER A 97 -6.92 9.90 -1.30
CA SER A 97 -5.77 10.79 -1.04
C SER A 97 -6.04 12.23 -1.47
N THR A 98 -6.81 12.44 -2.54
CA THR A 98 -7.26 13.78 -2.96
C THR A 98 -8.27 14.37 -1.97
N GLU A 99 -9.25 13.58 -1.51
CA GLU A 99 -10.22 14.00 -0.48
C GLU A 99 -9.50 14.49 0.80
N LEU A 100 -8.43 13.80 1.18
CA LEU A 100 -7.69 14.04 2.43
C LEU A 100 -6.48 14.99 2.29
N GLY A 101 -6.15 15.44 1.08
CA GLY A 101 -4.97 16.28 0.84
C GLY A 101 -3.62 15.57 1.05
N MET A 102 -3.56 14.25 0.84
CA MET A 102 -2.35 13.43 1.03
C MET A 102 -1.38 13.58 -0.16
N HIS A 103 -0.81 14.76 -0.34
CA HIS A 103 0.05 15.10 -1.48
C HIS A 103 1.17 14.08 -1.79
N PRO A 104 1.91 13.52 -0.82
CA PRO A 104 2.94 12.53 -1.12
C PRO A 104 2.38 11.28 -1.79
N LEU A 105 1.26 10.75 -1.30
CA LEU A 105 0.64 9.55 -1.86
C LEU A 105 0.08 9.83 -3.27
N MET A 106 -0.52 11.00 -3.47
CA MET A 106 -0.98 11.43 -4.80
C MET A 106 0.16 11.49 -5.83
N GLN A 107 1.36 11.90 -5.43
CA GLN A 107 2.54 11.93 -6.30
C GLN A 107 3.05 10.52 -6.63
N SER A 108 3.00 9.60 -5.66
CA SER A 108 3.40 8.21 -5.85
C SER A 108 2.45 7.41 -6.74
N VAL A 109 1.14 7.72 -6.74
CA VAL A 109 0.13 7.00 -7.55
C VAL A 109 0.29 7.23 -9.05
N ARG A 110 0.65 8.45 -9.48
CA ARG A 110 0.66 8.81 -10.91
C ARG A 110 1.57 7.93 -11.78
N PRO A 111 2.85 7.68 -11.42
CA PRO A 111 3.72 6.82 -12.23
C PRO A 111 3.20 5.38 -12.38
N LEU A 112 2.48 4.87 -11.38
CA LEU A 112 1.89 3.52 -11.43
C LEU A 112 0.66 3.47 -12.34
N GLN A 113 -0.15 4.54 -12.39
CA GLN A 113 -1.27 4.63 -13.34
C GLN A 113 -0.79 4.65 -14.79
N GLU A 114 0.30 5.36 -15.09
CA GLU A 114 0.94 5.36 -16.41
C GLU A 114 1.42 3.94 -16.79
N ARG A 115 2.14 3.27 -15.88
CA ARG A 115 2.63 1.88 -16.08
C ARG A 115 1.51 0.87 -16.37
N VAL A 116 0.35 1.01 -15.75
CA VAL A 116 -0.81 0.13 -15.97
C VAL A 116 -1.52 0.47 -17.28
N SER A 117 -1.56 1.75 -17.66
CA SER A 117 -2.20 2.20 -18.90
C SER A 117 -1.44 1.76 -20.15
N ASP A 118 -0.11 1.62 -20.05
CA ASP A 118 0.75 1.14 -21.14
C ASP A 118 0.71 -0.39 -21.33
N ARG A 119 0.05 -1.13 -20.44
CA ARG A 119 -0.05 -2.59 -20.50
C ARG A 119 -1.40 -3.03 -21.09
N PRO A 120 -1.43 -3.97 -22.04
CA PRO A 120 -2.68 -4.49 -22.58
C PRO A 120 -3.47 -5.22 -21.48
N VAL A 121 -4.80 -5.04 -21.50
CA VAL A 121 -5.79 -5.69 -20.62
C VAL A 121 -6.14 -7.07 -21.16
#